data_AF-A0A4V3KXL1-F1
#
_entry.id   AF-A0A4V3KXL1-F1
#
_cell.length_a   1.000
_cell.length_b   1.000
_cell.length_c   1.000
_cell.angle_alpha   90.00
_cell.angle_beta   90.00
_cell.angle_gamma   90.00
#
_symmetry.space_group_name_H-M   'P 1'
#
loop_
_entity.id
_entity.type
_entity.pdbx_description
1 polymer ?
#
loop_
_entity_poly.entity_id
_entity_poly.type
_entity_poly.pdbx_seq_one_letter_code
_entity_poly.pdbx_strand_id
1 'polypeptide(L)'
;LACRDADALTEALDAGAGTALIAEEALADQRATRLFEWLEHQPAWSDFPFILLAATGTGRRSPRGLEALERLGNVVVLERPLNSETLRRAVASGLRARARQYESRRHLAERIEA
;
A
#
# COMPACT_ATOMS: atom_id res chain seq x y z
N LEU A 1 2.81 -1.14 -13.03
CA LEU A 1 4.15 -1.74 -13.00
C LEU A 1 4.06 -3.06 -12.26
N ALA A 2 4.72 -4.12 -12.72
CA ALA A 2 4.83 -5.36 -11.98
C ALA A 2 6.18 -5.40 -11.25
N CYS A 3 6.16 -5.70 -9.95
CA CYS A 3 7.35 -5.77 -9.10
C CYS A 3 7.60 -7.23 -8.73
N ARG A 4 8.86 -7.66 -8.78
CA ARG A 4 9.23 -9.05 -8.48
C ARG A 4 9.42 -9.31 -6.99
N ASP A 5 9.72 -8.27 -6.22
CA ASP A 5 9.93 -8.30 -4.77
C ASP A 5 9.65 -6.92 -4.15
N ALA A 6 9.79 -6.84 -2.84
CA ALA A 6 9.55 -5.63 -2.05
C ALA A 6 10.54 -4.49 -2.35
N ASP A 7 11.76 -4.78 -2.76
CA ASP A 7 12.74 -3.76 -3.16
C ASP A 7 12.31 -3.08 -4.46
N ALA A 8 11.96 -3.86 -5.49
CA ALA A 8 11.44 -3.32 -6.74
C ALA A 8 10.12 -2.54 -6.53
N LEU A 9 9.28 -2.99 -5.58
CA LEU A 9 8.11 -2.24 -5.17
C LEU A 9 8.51 -0.90 -4.57
N THR A 10 9.45 -0.88 -3.63
CA THR A 10 9.88 0.35 -2.93
C THR A 10 10.47 1.36 -3.92
N GLU A 11 11.25 0.92 -4.91
CA GLU A 11 11.74 1.80 -5.99
C GLU A 11 10.60 2.41 -6.82
N ALA A 12 9.54 1.65 -7.06
CA ALA A 12 8.36 2.17 -7.75
C ALA A 12 7.59 3.18 -6.88
N LEU A 13 7.57 2.99 -5.56
CA LEU A 13 6.99 3.94 -4.61
C LEU A 13 7.78 5.26 -4.61
N ASP A 14 9.11 5.19 -4.58
CA ASP A 14 10.01 6.34 -4.68
C ASP A 14 9.82 7.10 -6.01
N ALA A 15 9.55 6.38 -7.09
CA ALA A 15 9.24 6.95 -8.40
C ALA A 15 7.82 7.56 -8.50
N GLY A 16 7.02 7.52 -7.43
CA GLY A 16 5.71 8.17 -7.37
C GLY A 16 4.53 7.28 -7.75
N ALA A 17 4.60 5.97 -7.51
CA ALA A 17 3.42 5.11 -7.61
C ALA A 17 2.21 5.66 -6.83
N GLY A 18 1.00 5.41 -7.32
CA GLY A 18 -0.23 5.94 -6.72
C GLY A 18 -0.93 4.99 -5.73
N THR A 19 -0.66 3.69 -5.83
CA THR A 19 -1.18 2.63 -4.96
C THR A 19 -0.37 1.36 -5.20
N ALA A 20 -0.36 0.42 -4.25
CA ALA A 20 0.32 -0.86 -4.37
C ALA A 20 -0.65 -2.02 -4.16
N LEU A 21 -0.57 -3.01 -5.05
CA LEU A 21 -1.25 -4.29 -4.93
C LEU A 21 -0.21 -5.36 -4.59
N ILE A 22 -0.37 -6.01 -3.45
CA ILE A 22 0.62 -6.93 -2.90
C ILE A 22 -0.06 -8.26 -2.57
N ALA A 23 0.58 -9.38 -2.86
CA ALA A 23 0.15 -10.68 -2.36
C ALA A 23 0.67 -10.88 -0.93
N GLU A 24 -0.14 -11.44 -0.03
CA GLU A 24 0.24 -11.64 1.38
C GLU A 24 1.59 -12.36 1.54
N GLU A 25 1.83 -13.38 0.71
CA GLU A 25 3.08 -14.13 0.67
C GLU A 25 4.33 -13.29 0.36
N ALA A 26 4.18 -12.16 -0.36
CA ALA A 26 5.30 -11.28 -0.70
C ALA A 26 5.77 -10.41 0.48
N LEU A 27 4.94 -10.24 1.52
CA LEU A 27 5.31 -9.49 2.74
C LEU A 27 5.99 -10.37 3.80
N ALA A 28 5.88 -11.69 3.66
CA ALA A 28 6.53 -12.64 4.57
C ALA A 28 8.03 -12.81 4.28
N ASP A 29 8.52 -12.26 3.16
CA ASP A 29 9.93 -12.23 2.77
C ASP A 29 10.70 -11.22 3.64
N GLN A 30 11.92 -11.58 4.06
CA GLN A 30 12.85 -10.68 4.77
C GLN A 30 13.20 -9.42 3.96
N ARG A 31 12.94 -9.40 2.65
CA ARG A 31 13.09 -8.22 1.79
C ARG A 31 12.09 -7.10 2.05
N ALA A 32 11.05 -7.31 2.87
CA ALA A 32 10.08 -6.26 3.19
C ALA A 32 10.64 -5.12 4.08
N THR A 33 11.85 -5.28 4.64
CA THR A 33 12.48 -4.26 5.52
C THR A 33 12.53 -2.88 4.88
N ARG A 34 13.02 -2.76 3.63
CA ARG A 34 13.12 -1.47 2.94
C ARG A 34 11.75 -0.82 2.70
N LEU A 35 10.73 -1.63 2.40
CA LEU A 35 9.36 -1.14 2.26
C LEU A 35 8.87 -0.54 3.57
N PHE A 36 9.14 -1.18 4.69
CA PHE A 36 8.69 -0.66 5.97
C PHE A 36 9.49 0.57 6.44
N GLU A 37 10.80 0.62 6.17
CA GLU A 37 11.60 1.83 6.37
C GLU A 37 11.05 2.99 5.53
N TRP A 38 10.65 2.72 4.29
CA TRP A 38 9.99 3.71 3.43
C TRP A 38 8.68 4.23 4.04
N LEU A 39 7.88 3.36 4.67
CA LEU A 39 6.66 3.77 5.36
C LEU A 39 6.94 4.72 6.53
N GLU A 40 7.98 4.44 7.30
CA GLU A 40 8.40 5.25 8.46
C GLU A 40 8.91 6.64 8.05
N HIS A 41 9.44 6.77 6.83
CA HIS A 41 9.88 8.05 6.26
C HIS A 41 8.78 8.81 5.51
N GLN A 42 7.53 8.29 5.50
CA GLN A 42 6.44 9.02 4.87
C GLN A 42 6.22 10.37 5.58
N PRO A 43 6.05 11.45 4.81
CA PRO A 43 5.69 12.73 5.40
C PRO A 43 4.31 12.64 6.05
N ALA A 44 4.07 13.42 7.10
CA ALA A 44 2.84 13.33 7.92
C ALA A 44 1.51 13.53 7.17
N TRP A 45 1.52 14.12 5.98
CA TRP A 45 0.34 14.26 5.12
C TRP A 45 0.04 13.01 4.27
N SER A 46 1.03 12.11 4.11
CA SER A 46 0.97 10.94 3.25
C SER A 46 0.46 9.75 4.04
N ASP A 47 -0.55 9.06 3.48
CA ASP A 47 -1.08 7.82 4.03
C ASP A 47 -1.27 6.83 2.88
N PHE A 48 -0.18 6.25 2.39
CA PHE A 48 -0.15 5.55 1.10
C PHE A 48 -1.13 4.36 1.04
N PRO A 49 -1.98 4.24 0.00
CA PRO A 49 -3.00 3.19 -0.07
C PRO A 49 -2.43 1.86 -0.58
N PHE A 50 -2.49 0.84 0.27
CA PHE A 50 -2.15 -0.54 -0.04
C PHE A 50 -3.39 -1.40 -0.25
N ILE A 51 -3.29 -2.37 -1.16
CA ILE A 51 -4.26 -3.44 -1.37
C ILE A 51 -3.52 -4.75 -1.19
N LEU A 52 -3.94 -5.54 -0.20
CA LEU A 52 -3.36 -6.85 0.09
C LEU A 52 -4.28 -7.96 -0.43
N LEU A 53 -3.75 -8.87 -1.23
CA LEU A 53 -4.43 -10.09 -1.64
C LEU A 53 -4.13 -11.21 -0.65
N ALA A 54 -5.11 -11.54 0.18
CA ALA A 54 -5.00 -12.61 1.16
C ALA A 54 -5.10 -13.99 0.49
N ALA A 55 -4.39 -14.98 1.04
CA ALA A 55 -4.49 -16.36 0.60
C ALA A 55 -5.83 -17.00 1.02
N THR A 56 -6.34 -17.92 0.19
CA THR A 56 -7.51 -18.75 0.52
C THR A 56 -7.19 -19.69 1.68
N GLY A 57 -8.03 -19.73 2.72
CA GLY A 57 -8.21 -20.93 3.53
C GLY A 57 -7.39 -21.10 4.81
N THR A 58 -6.76 -20.07 5.38
CA THR A 58 -6.04 -20.24 6.66
C THR A 58 -6.86 -19.92 7.91
N GLY A 59 -7.99 -19.23 7.80
CA GLY A 59 -8.86 -18.86 8.93
C GLY A 59 -8.22 -17.91 9.97
N ARG A 60 -6.88 -17.85 10.01
CA ARG A 60 -6.03 -16.96 10.79
C ARG A 60 -4.76 -16.69 9.99
N ARG A 61 -4.41 -15.41 9.84
CA ARG A 61 -3.12 -14.99 9.31
C ARG A 61 -2.00 -15.42 10.24
N SER A 62 -0.81 -15.63 9.69
CA SER A 62 0.39 -15.83 10.50
C SER A 62 0.67 -14.58 11.35
N PRO A 63 1.36 -14.68 12.50
CA PRO A 63 1.77 -13.52 13.28
C PRO A 63 2.54 -12.48 12.43
N ARG A 64 3.39 -12.94 11.51
CA ARG A 64 4.10 -12.06 10.56
C ARG A 64 3.16 -11.35 9.59
N GLY A 65 2.12 -12.03 9.11
CA GLY A 65 1.11 -11.42 8.23
C GLY A 65 0.27 -10.36 8.97
N LEU A 66 0.00 -10.56 10.26
CA LEU A 66 -0.65 -9.57 11.12
C LEU A 66 0.25 -8.35 11.35
N GLU A 67 1.50 -8.57 11.74
CA GLU A 67 2.49 -7.51 11.93
C GLU A 67 2.67 -6.68 10.65
N ALA A 68 2.75 -7.32 9.49
CA ALA A 68 2.87 -6.62 8.21
C ALA A 68 1.68 -5.68 7.94
N LEU A 69 0.45 -6.07 8.28
CA LEU A 69 -0.73 -5.21 8.12
C LEU A 69 -0.69 -3.99 9.03
N GLU A 70 -0.30 -4.20 10.29
CA GLU A 70 -0.17 -3.12 11.26
C GLU A 70 0.85 -2.09 10.77
N ARG A 71 1.96 -2.54 10.19
CA ARG A 71 2.98 -1.66 9.62
C ARG A 71 2.52 -0.94 8.35
N LEU A 72 1.72 -1.57 7.50
CA LEU A 72 1.20 -0.95 6.28
C LEU A 72 0.24 0.21 6.56
N GLY A 73 -0.49 0.20 7.68
CA GLY A 73 -1.40 1.27 8.09
C GLY A 73 -2.66 1.34 7.22
N ASN A 74 -2.59 2.04 6.07
CA ASN A 74 -3.69 2.18 5.13
C ASN A 74 -3.73 1.01 4.13
N VAL A 75 -4.30 -0.10 4.59
CA VAL A 75 -4.41 -1.34 3.81
C VAL A 75 -5.84 -1.83 3.70
N VAL A 76 -6.26 -2.14 2.46
CA VAL A 76 -7.48 -2.90 2.17
C VAL A 76 -7.10 -4.34 1.88
N VAL A 77 -7.73 -5.28 2.57
CA VAL A 77 -7.49 -6.72 2.39
C VAL A 77 -8.59 -7.31 1.53
N LEU A 78 -8.21 -7.99 0.45
CA LEU A 78 -9.11 -8.70 -0.46
C LEU A 78 -8.77 -10.18 -0.43
N GLU A 79 -9.74 -11.02 -0.07
CA GLU A 79 -9.57 -12.47 -0.08
C GLU A 79 -9.74 -13.02 -1.50
N ARG A 80 -8.89 -13.98 -1.85
CA ARG A 80 -9.06 -14.80 -3.05
C ARG A 80 -10.13 -15.88 -2.77
N PRO A 81 -10.89 -16.36 -3.78
CA PRO A 81 -10.96 -15.84 -5.14
C PRO A 81 -11.81 -14.57 -5.21
N LEU A 82 -11.33 -13.58 -5.96
CA LEU A 82 -12.07 -12.36 -6.28
C LEU A 82 -12.20 -12.22 -7.80
N ASN A 83 -13.29 -11.60 -8.26
CA ASN A 83 -13.43 -11.27 -9.67
C ASN A 83 -12.56 -10.04 -10.03
N SER A 84 -12.27 -9.89 -11.32
CA SER A 84 -11.44 -8.80 -11.85
C SER A 84 -12.03 -7.41 -11.59
N GLU A 85 -13.36 -7.30 -11.55
CA GLU A 85 -14.06 -6.04 -11.32
C GLU A 85 -13.84 -5.53 -9.89
N THR A 86 -13.91 -6.40 -8.88
CA THR A 86 -13.59 -6.05 -7.48
C THR A 86 -12.17 -5.50 -7.37
N LEU A 87 -11.19 -6.17 -8.00
CA LEU A 87 -9.81 -5.72 -7.99
C LEU A 87 -9.64 -4.35 -8.65
N ARG A 88 -10.25 -4.17 -9.83
CA ARG A 88 -10.21 -2.89 -10.56
C ARG A 88 -10.80 -1.76 -9.74
N ARG A 89 -11.93 -1.98 -9.06
CA ARG A 89 -12.56 -0.98 -8.19
C ARG A 89 -11.71 -0.63 -6.98
N ALA A 90 -11.05 -1.61 -6.37
CA ALA A 90 -10.13 -1.38 -5.26
C ALA A 90 -8.95 -0.50 -5.69
N VAL A 91 -8.29 -0.84 -6.81
CA VAL A 91 -7.18 -0.04 -7.37
C VAL A 91 -7.64 1.37 -7.69
N ALA A 92 -8.79 1.53 -8.36
CA ALA A 92 -9.33 2.85 -8.67
C ALA A 92 -9.65 3.65 -7.40
N SER A 93 -10.09 2.99 -6.31
CA SER A 93 -10.33 3.64 -5.02
C SER A 93 -9.03 4.14 -4.38
N GLY A 94 -7.99 3.31 -4.35
CA GLY A 94 -6.67 3.68 -3.85
C GLY A 94 -6.08 4.88 -4.59
N LEU A 95 -6.12 4.86 -5.93
CA LEU A 95 -5.65 5.99 -6.76
C LEU A 95 -6.40 7.29 -6.46
N ARG A 96 -7.73 7.23 -6.30
CA ARG A 96 -8.53 8.41 -5.92
C ARG A 96 -8.18 8.92 -4.52
N ALA A 97 -7.95 8.02 -3.55
CA ALA A 97 -7.52 8.41 -2.21
C ALA A 97 -6.16 9.12 -2.26
N ARG A 98 -5.22 8.60 -3.05
CA ARG A 98 -3.90 9.21 -3.24
C ARG A 98 -3.97 10.58 -3.89
N ALA A 99 -4.79 10.75 -4.92
CA ALA A 99 -5.00 12.06 -5.56
C ALA A 99 -5.49 13.10 -4.55
N ARG A 100 -6.47 12.75 -3.71
CA ARG A 100 -6.97 13.65 -2.64
C ARG A 100 -5.91 14.01 -1.61
N GLN A 101 -5.00 13.10 -1.26
CA GLN A 101 -3.87 13.43 -0.37
C GLN A 101 -2.97 14.50 -0.97
N TYR A 102 -2.65 14.38 -2.26
CA TYR A 102 -1.85 15.39 -2.95
C TYR A 102 -2.56 16.74 -3.05
N GLU A 103 -3.87 16.75 -3.29
CA GLU A 103 -4.68 17.97 -3.28
C GLU A 103 -4.66 18.64 -1.89
N SER A 104 -4.90 17.87 -0.82
CA SER A 104 -4.83 18.37 0.55
C SER A 104 -3.45 18.92 0.90
N ARG A 105 -2.37 18.23 0.49
CA ARG A 105 -1.00 18.71 0.67
C ARG A 105 -0.78 20.06 0.01
N ARG A 106 -1.22 20.21 -1.25
CA ARG A 106 -1.11 21.46 -2.00
C ARG A 106 -1.87 22.59 -1.30
N HIS A 107 -3.10 22.34 -0.88
CA HIS A 107 -3.90 23.34 -0.16
C HIS A 107 -3.31 23.72 1.19
N LEU A 108 -2.64 22.81 1.88
CA LEU A 108 -1.92 23.13 3.12
C LEU A 108 -0.70 24.02 2.85
N ALA A 109 0.08 23.70 1.81
CA ALA A 109 1.25 24.51 1.43
C ALA A 109 0.84 25.94 1.05
N GLU A 110 -0.21 26.09 0.24
CA GLU A 110 -0.77 27.39 -0.16
C GLU A 110 -1.18 28.26 1.04
N ARG A 111 -1.63 27.66 2.15
CA ARG A 111 -2.01 28.37 3.38
C ARG A 111 -0.85 28.75 4.28
N ILE A 112 0.28 28.05 4.20
CA ILE A 112 1.48 28.34 5.00
C ILE A 112 2.30 29.46 4.36
N GLU A 113 2.24 29.57 3.03
CA GLU A 113 2.97 30.60 2.26
C GLU A 113 2.27 31.97 2.20
N ALA A 114 0.98 32.02 2.52
CA ALA A 114 0.14 33.22 2.51
C ALA A 114 0.12 33.94 3.87
#